data_AF-T0FNM4-F1
#
_entry.id   AF-T0FNM4-F1
#
_cell.length_a   1.000
_cell.length_b   1.000
_cell.length_c   1.000
_cell.angle_alpha   90.00
_cell.angle_beta   90.00
_cell.angle_gamma   90.00
#
_symmetry.space_group_name_H-M   'P 1'
#
loop_
_entity.id
_entity.type
_entity.pdbx_description
1 polymer ?
#
loop_
_entity_poly.entity_id
_entity_poly.type
_entity_poly.pdbx_seq_one_letter_code
_entity_poly.pdbx_strand_id
1 'polypeptide(L)' 'MPKILRTVEFCEDVKTMTRNGHSKRDTAKKLAKKYLGPNGKISTKTIRIALEEGPLAPKEPKL' A
#
# COMPACT_ATOMS: atom_id res chain seq x y z
N MET A 1 15.32 0.80 -8.30
CA MET A 1 14.86 0.41 -6.95
C MET A 1 13.34 0.46 -6.92
N PRO A 2 12.61 -0.60 -6.52
CA PRO A 2 11.18 -0.47 -6.30
C PRO A 2 10.99 0.50 -5.12
N LYS A 3 10.30 1.62 -5.34
CA LYS A 3 9.84 2.48 -4.24
C LYS A 3 8.92 1.63 -3.37
N ILE A 4 9.37 1.25 -2.18
CA ILE A 4 8.57 0.43 -1.28
C ILE A 4 7.40 1.29 -0.81
N LEU A 5 6.19 1.00 -1.32
CA LEU A 5 4.99 1.81 -1.09
C LEU A 5 4.38 1.65 0.31
N ARG A 6 5.00 0.87 1.22
CA ARG A 6 4.45 0.57 2.56
C ARG A 6 4.72 1.71 3.55
N THR A 7 4.32 2.92 3.18
CA THR A 7 4.22 4.03 4.15
C THR A 7 3.03 3.79 5.08
N VAL A 8 3.00 4.50 6.21
CA VAL A 8 1.88 4.43 7.17
C VAL A 8 0.57 4.78 6.46
N GLU A 9 0.53 5.89 5.73
CA GLU A 9 -0.63 6.37 4.97
C GLU A 9 -1.13 5.32 3.96
N PHE A 10 -0.23 4.69 3.21
CA PHE A 10 -0.61 3.67 2.24
C PHE A 10 -1.25 2.46 2.92
N CYS A 11 -0.67 1.99 4.02
CA CYS A 11 -1.22 0.86 4.78
C CYS A 11 -2.59 1.19 5.40
N GLU A 12 -2.80 2.42 5.87
CA GLU A 12 -4.09 2.88 6.37
C GLU A 12 -5.15 2.98 5.27
N ASP A 13 -4.80 3.53 4.11
CA ASP A 13 -5.67 3.57 2.94
C ASP A 13 -6.08 2.15 2.50
N VAL A 14 -5.13 1.21 2.48
CA VAL A 14 -5.39 -0.20 2.16
C VAL A 14 -6.38 -0.82 3.16
N LYS A 15 -6.21 -0.56 4.47
CA LYS A 15 -7.12 -1.05 5.52
C LYS A 15 -8.52 -0.46 5.35
N THR A 16 -8.62 0.84 5.12
CA THR A 16 -9.90 1.55 4.91
C THR A 16 -10.65 1.01 3.70
N MET A 17 -9.95 0.85 2.57
CA MET A 17 -10.52 0.27 1.36
C MET A 17 -11.06 -1.15 1.58
N THR A 18 -10.30 -1.97 2.30
CA THR A 18 -10.70 -3.36 2.61
C THR A 18 -11.91 -3.39 3.55
N ARG A 19 -11.95 -2.51 4.56
CA ARG A 19 -13.11 -2.36 5.47
C ARG A 19 -14.38 -1.90 4.74
N ASN A 20 -14.22 -1.08 3.71
CA ASN A 20 -15.32 -0.64 2.84
C ASN A 20 -15.77 -1.72 1.84
N GLY A 21 -15.27 -2.96 1.95
CA GLY A 21 -15.66 -4.08 1.11
C GLY A 21 -15.01 -4.12 -0.27
N HIS A 22 -13.99 -3.28 -0.53
CA HIS A 22 -13.29 -3.34 -1.82
C HIS A 22 -12.41 -4.60 -1.92
N SER A 23 -12.43 -5.22 -3.10
CA SER A 23 -11.52 -6.32 -3.40
C SER A 23 -10.06 -5.86 -3.39
N LYS A 24 -9.12 -6.78 -3.17
CA LYS A 24 -7.68 -6.47 -3.25
C LYS A 24 -7.27 -5.93 -4.63
N ARG A 25 -7.95 -6.38 -5.70
CA ARG A 25 -7.72 -5.93 -7.07
C ARG A 25 -8.19 -4.48 -7.28
N ASP A 26 -9.36 -4.13 -6.77
CA ASP A 26 -9.89 -2.77 -6.90
C ASP A 26 -9.12 -1.78 -6.04
N THR A 27 -8.73 -2.21 -4.83
CA THR A 27 -7.84 -1.46 -3.94
C THR A 27 -6.51 -1.17 -4.64
N ALA A 28 -5.90 -2.18 -5.26
CA ALA A 28 -4.66 -2.00 -6.02
C ALA A 28 -4.80 -0.97 -7.16
N LYS A 29 -5.88 -1.03 -7.95
CA LYS A 29 -6.13 -0.07 -9.05
C LYS A 29 -6.32 1.36 -8.54
N LYS A 30 -7.16 1.55 -7.52
CA LYS A 30 -7.44 2.88 -6.96
C LYS A 30 -6.21 3.51 -6.31
N LEU A 31 -5.48 2.74 -5.50
CA LEU A 31 -4.29 3.24 -4.83
C LEU A 31 -3.12 3.42 -5.80
N ALA A 32 -3.03 2.61 -6.87
CA ALA A 32 -2.02 2.83 -7.91
C ALA A 32 -2.18 4.19 -8.56
N LYS A 33 -3.42 4.60 -8.86
CA LYS A 33 -3.71 5.93 -9.40
C LYS A 33 -3.34 7.05 -8.43
N LYS A 34 -3.61 6.87 -7.12
CA LYS A 34 -3.32 7.86 -6.07
C LYS A 34 -1.81 8.04 -5.82
N TYR A 35 -1.07 6.95 -5.68
CA TYR A 35 0.33 6.98 -5.22
C TYR A 35 1.37 6.91 -6.34
N LEU A 36 1.01 6.35 -7.50
CA LEU A 36 1.93 6.13 -8.62
C LEU A 36 1.47 6.84 -9.92
N GLY A 37 0.34 7.55 -9.88
CA GLY A 37 -0.20 8.29 -11.01
C GLY A 37 -0.98 7.44 -12.02
N PRO A 38 -1.37 8.01 -13.18
CA PRO A 38 -2.30 7.39 -14.14
C PRO A 38 -1.83 6.04 -14.70
N ASN A 39 -0.52 5.88 -14.89
CA ASN A 39 0.12 4.67 -15.40
C ASN A 39 0.70 3.79 -14.28
N GLY A 40 0.46 4.18 -13.02
CA GLY A 40 0.91 3.46 -11.85
C GLY A 40 0.34 2.05 -11.79
N LYS A 41 1.15 1.09 -11.35
CA LYS A 41 0.70 -0.29 -11.13
C LYS A 41 1.10 -0.73 -9.73
N ILE A 42 0.10 -1.19 -8.98
CA ILE A 42 0.28 -1.87 -7.70
C ILE A 42 -0.20 -3.30 -7.89
N SER A 43 0.60 -4.25 -7.42
CA SER A 43 0.21 -5.66 -7.45
C SER A 43 -0.73 -5.99 -6.30
N THR A 44 -1.58 -7.00 -6.47
CA THR A 44 -2.38 -7.54 -5.35
C THR A 44 -1.49 -8.09 -4.23
N LYS A 45 -0.28 -8.56 -4.55
CA LYS A 45 0.75 -8.96 -3.56
C LYS A 45 1.16 -7.78 -2.69
N THR A 46 1.33 -6.59 -3.25
CA THR A 46 1.65 -5.38 -2.47
C THR A 46 0.53 -5.03 -1.48
N ILE A 47 -0.73 -5.16 -1.90
CA ILE A 47 -1.90 -4.95 -1.02
C ILE A 47 -1.93 -5.99 0.11
N ARG A 48 -1.66 -7.26 -0.21
CA ARG A 48 -1.58 -8.33 0.78
C ARG A 48 -0.50 -8.04 1.82
N ILE A 49 0.72 -7.73 1.39
CA ILE A 49 1.84 -7.41 2.29
C ILE A 49 1.51 -6.19 3.15
N ALA A 50 0.87 -5.16 2.59
CA ALA A 50 0.47 -3.97 3.36
C ALA A 50 -0.55 -4.26 4.46
N LEU A 51 -1.43 -5.26 4.26
CA LEU A 51 -2.38 -5.73 5.28
C LEU A 51 -1.71 -6.63 6.32
N GLU A 52 -0.81 -7.52 5.90
CA GLU A 52 -0.18 -8.54 6.76
C GLU A 52 0.98 -7.96 7.58
N GLU A 53 1.90 -7.25 6.94
CA GLU A 53 3.12 -6.75 7.57
C GLU A 53 3.00 -5.29 8.02
N GLY A 54 2.04 -4.54 7.50
CA GLY A 54 1.90 -3.12 7.80
C GLY A 54 3.03 -2.24 7.23
N PRO A 55 3.15 -0.99 7.71
CA PRO A 55 4.12 -0.04 7.20
C PRO A 55 5.55 -0.46 7.54
N LEU A 56 6.51 -0.07 6.68
CA LEU A 56 7.92 -0.20 7.03
C LEU A 56 8.19 0.64 8.28
N ALA A 57 8.72 0.00 9.32
CA ALA A 57 9.27 0.73 10.46
C ALA A 57 10.30 1.73 9.93
N PRO A 58 10.29 2.99 10.40
CA PRO A 58 11.45 3.84 10.20
C PRO A 58 12.65 3.07 10.75
N LYS A 59 13.73 2.96 9.95
CA LYS A 59 15.01 2.56 10.53
C LYS A 59 15.30 3.62 11.58
N GLU A 60 15.09 3.29 12.85
CA GLU A 60 15.64 4.10 13.93
C GLU A 60 17.12 4.29 13.60
N PRO A 61 17.62 5.53 13.51
CA PRO A 61 19.05 5.73 13.41
C PRO A 61 19.62 5.05 14.65
N LYS A 62 20.46 4.03 14.42
CA LYS A 62 21.25 3.44 15.50
C LYS A 62 22.07 4.57 16.11
N LEU A 63 21.69 4.99 17.31
CA LEU A 63 22.48 5.87 18.17
C LEU A 63 23.81 5.20 18.50
#